data_AF-A0A9D4DR84-F1
#
_entry.id   AF-A0A9D4DR84-F1
#
_cell.length_a   1.000
_cell.length_b   1.000
_cell.length_c   1.000
_cell.angle_alpha   90.00
_cell.angle_beta   90.00
_cell.angle_gamma   90.00
#
_symmetry.space_group_name_H-M   'P 1'
#
loop_
_entity.id
_entity.type
_entity.pdbx_description
1 polymer ?
#
loop_
_entity_poly.entity_id
_entity_poly.type
_entity_poly.pdbx_seq_one_letter_code
_entity_poly.pdbx_strand_id
1 'polypeptide(L)'
;MKYLESHENEQLSVVELVNIMSEKCWNDSYSSVCMKKRILEYFGDNIIIAEINGKHDIVTFKSEAHAILHSFYKRNKSDECKTEKAAIISTAARFILNDIKAKDKGKNTYPQAPEITS
;
A
#
# COMPACT_ATOMS: atom_id res chain seq x y z
N MET A 1 3.10 -14.75 -0.79
CA MET A 1 2.51 -13.51 -1.36
C MET A 1 2.04 -12.49 -0.32
N LYS A 2 1.86 -12.86 0.95
CA LYS A 2 1.48 -11.94 2.05
C LYS A 2 2.26 -10.61 2.14
N TYR A 3 3.51 -10.59 1.69
CA TYR A 3 4.30 -9.36 1.68
C TYR A 3 3.71 -8.28 0.76
N LEU A 4 3.20 -8.65 -0.43
CA LEU A 4 2.57 -7.69 -1.34
C LEU A 4 1.21 -7.22 -0.82
N GLU A 5 0.46 -8.08 -0.15
CA GLU A 5 -0.83 -7.73 0.49
C GLU A 5 -0.67 -6.79 1.68
N SER A 6 0.49 -6.80 2.35
CA SER A 6 0.78 -5.85 3.43
C SER A 6 1.42 -4.55 2.94
N HIS A 7 1.84 -4.48 1.66
CA HIS A 7 2.51 -3.34 1.04
C HIS A 7 1.87 -2.98 -0.31
N GLU A 8 0.53 -3.01 -0.38
CA GLU A 8 -0.23 -2.85 -1.64
C GLU A 8 -0.01 -1.50 -2.34
N ASN A 9 0.48 -0.49 -1.59
CA ASN A 9 0.76 0.85 -2.09
C ASN A 9 2.20 1.01 -2.65
N GLU A 10 3.03 -0.03 -2.62
CA GLU A 10 4.43 0.03 -3.08
C GLU A 10 4.60 -0.57 -4.48
N GLN A 11 5.37 0.11 -5.33
CA GLN A 11 5.82 -0.42 -6.62
C GLN A 11 7.17 -1.10 -6.42
N LEU A 12 7.26 -2.37 -6.79
CA LEU A 12 8.47 -3.17 -6.61
C LEU A 12 8.79 -3.91 -7.91
N SER A 13 10.07 -3.98 -8.28
CA SER A 13 10.50 -4.86 -9.35
C SER A 13 10.44 -6.33 -8.91
N VAL A 14 10.27 -7.23 -9.86
CA VAL A 14 10.38 -8.68 -9.62
C VAL A 14 11.73 -9.05 -8.98
N VAL A 15 12.81 -8.35 -9.33
CA VAL A 15 14.14 -8.56 -8.74
C VAL A 15 14.17 -8.15 -7.26
N GLU A 16 13.62 -7.00 -6.92
CA GLU A 16 13.51 -6.55 -5.52
C GLU A 16 12.67 -7.54 -4.70
N LEU A 17 11.58 -8.06 -5.26
CA LEU A 17 10.77 -9.10 -4.64
C LEU A 17 11.55 -10.40 -4.37
N VAL A 18 12.41 -10.82 -5.31
CA VAL A 18 13.29 -11.98 -5.12
C VAL A 18 14.31 -11.71 -4.02
N ASN A 19 14.89 -10.51 -3.98
CA ASN A 19 15.85 -10.12 -2.94
C ASN A 19 15.18 -10.11 -1.56
N ILE A 20 14.02 -9.48 -1.42
CA ILE A 20 13.22 -9.47 -0.19
C ILE A 20 12.89 -10.90 0.25
N MET A 21 12.57 -11.79 -0.70
CA MET A 21 12.33 -13.19 -0.39
C MET A 21 13.60 -13.89 0.10
N SER A 22 14.75 -13.64 -0.52
CA SER A 22 16.03 -14.23 -0.08
C SER A 22 16.48 -13.72 1.30
N GLU A 23 16.18 -12.46 1.62
CA GLU A 23 16.48 -11.86 2.93
C GLU A 23 15.57 -12.41 4.03
N LYS A 24 14.29 -12.65 3.72
CA LYS A 24 13.30 -13.12 4.70
C LYS A 24 13.15 -14.64 4.77
N CYS A 25 13.56 -15.36 3.73
CA CYS A 25 13.52 -16.81 3.66
C CYS A 25 14.93 -17.33 3.37
N TRP A 26 15.54 -17.95 4.38
CA TRP A 26 16.96 -18.30 4.48
C TRP A 26 17.56 -19.21 3.39
N ASN A 27 16.81 -19.62 2.35
CA ASN A 27 17.39 -20.27 1.16
C ASN A 27 16.44 -20.56 -0.02
N ASP A 28 15.12 -20.39 0.13
CA ASP A 28 14.15 -20.80 -0.91
C ASP A 28 13.63 -19.61 -1.73
N SER A 29 14.52 -18.75 -2.23
CA SER A 29 14.11 -17.66 -3.11
C SER A 29 13.76 -18.19 -4.51
N TYR A 30 12.63 -17.74 -5.05
CA TYR A 30 12.30 -18.05 -6.43
C TYR A 30 13.25 -17.34 -7.39
N SER A 31 13.54 -17.96 -8.53
CA SER A 31 14.11 -17.23 -9.67
C SER A 31 13.14 -16.12 -10.12
N SER A 32 13.64 -15.08 -10.77
CA SER A 32 12.80 -13.98 -11.28
C SER A 32 11.66 -14.48 -12.18
N VAL A 33 11.94 -15.46 -13.04
CA VAL A 33 10.93 -16.10 -13.91
C VAL A 33 9.86 -16.80 -13.09
N CYS A 34 10.25 -17.59 -12.09
CA CYS A 34 9.32 -18.28 -11.20
C CYS A 34 8.51 -17.28 -10.36
N MET A 35 9.15 -16.24 -9.84
CA MET A 35 8.50 -15.19 -9.06
C MET A 35 7.44 -14.48 -9.90
N LYS A 36 7.79 -14.04 -11.12
CA LYS A 36 6.85 -13.41 -12.05
C LYS A 36 5.64 -14.29 -12.35
N LYS A 37 5.86 -15.57 -12.63
CA LYS A 37 4.79 -16.55 -12.87
C LYS A 37 3.89 -16.71 -11.63
N ARG A 38 4.48 -16.85 -10.43
CA ARG A 38 3.73 -16.99 -9.16
C ARG A 38 2.90 -15.76 -8.83
N ILE A 39 3.43 -14.56 -9.09
CA ILE A 39 2.71 -13.31 -8.89
C ILE A 39 1.46 -13.26 -9.77
N LEU A 40 1.61 -13.59 -11.06
CA LEU A 40 0.50 -13.63 -12.01
C LEU A 40 -0.51 -14.73 -11.67
N GLU A 41 -0.06 -15.93 -11.26
CA GLU A 41 -0.96 -17.01 -10.82
C GLU A 41 -1.78 -16.63 -9.58
N TYR A 42 -1.15 -15.95 -8.62
CA TYR A 42 -1.79 -15.64 -7.33
C TYR A 42 -2.74 -14.45 -7.41
N PHE A 43 -2.30 -13.35 -8.01
CA PHE A 43 -3.08 -12.11 -8.07
C PHE A 43 -3.92 -12.00 -9.35
N GLY A 44 -3.61 -12.80 -10.37
CA GLY A 44 -4.34 -12.80 -11.64
C GLY A 44 -4.41 -11.41 -12.25
N ASP A 45 -5.62 -11.00 -12.56
CA ASP A 45 -5.93 -9.70 -13.13
C ASP A 45 -5.81 -8.53 -12.15
N ASN A 46 -5.52 -8.73 -10.86
CA ASN A 46 -5.44 -7.62 -9.91
C ASN A 46 -4.09 -6.89 -9.97
N ILE A 47 -3.13 -7.40 -10.74
CA ILE A 47 -1.78 -6.84 -10.82
C ILE A 47 -1.38 -6.50 -12.26
N ILE A 48 -0.52 -5.50 -12.39
CA ILE A 48 0.11 -5.09 -13.63
C ILE A 48 1.61 -5.28 -13.46
N ILE A 49 2.25 -5.85 -14.47
CA ILE A 49 3.70 -5.90 -14.59
C ILE A 49 4.08 -5.09 -15.82
N ALA A 50 4.81 -4.00 -15.63
CA ALA A 50 5.13 -3.04 -16.68
C ALA A 50 6.56 -2.54 -16.57
N GLU A 51 7.02 -1.86 -17.61
CA GLU A 51 8.24 -1.07 -17.58
C GLU A 51 7.92 0.37 -17.17
N ILE A 52 8.63 0.88 -16.17
CA ILE A 52 8.46 2.25 -15.66
C ILE A 52 9.84 2.89 -15.53
N ASN A 53 10.04 4.05 -16.17
CA ASN A 53 11.31 4.80 -16.12
C ASN A 53 12.55 3.97 -16.49
N GLY A 54 12.43 3.08 -17.50
CA GLY A 54 13.51 2.19 -17.94
C GLY A 54 13.80 1.01 -17.00
N LYS A 55 13.02 0.85 -15.92
CA LYS A 55 13.05 -0.36 -15.08
C LYS A 55 11.98 -1.33 -15.57
N HIS A 56 12.40 -2.52 -15.99
CA HIS A 56 11.50 -3.59 -16.39
C HIS A 56 10.92 -4.33 -15.18
N ASP A 57 9.84 -5.07 -15.43
CA ASP A 57 9.21 -5.97 -14.46
C ASP A 57 8.79 -5.30 -13.14
N ILE A 58 8.31 -4.06 -13.22
CA ILE A 58 7.72 -3.35 -12.09
C ILE A 58 6.31 -3.87 -11.86
N VAL A 59 6.08 -4.37 -10.65
CA VAL A 59 4.83 -4.95 -10.17
C VAL A 59 4.03 -3.86 -9.47
N THR A 60 2.76 -3.69 -9.82
CA THR A 60 1.84 -2.73 -9.19
C THR A 60 0.41 -3.25 -9.24
N PHE A 61 -0.38 -3.04 -8.20
CA PHE A 61 -1.80 -3.38 -8.21
C PHE A 61 -2.60 -2.50 -9.18
N LYS A 62 -3.61 -3.07 -9.86
CA LYS A 62 -4.48 -2.32 -10.79
C LYS A 62 -5.20 -1.17 -10.09
N SER A 63 -5.65 -1.39 -8.85
CA SER A 63 -6.28 -0.35 -8.01
C SER A 63 -5.34 0.84 -7.81
N GLU A 64 -4.08 0.57 -7.50
CA GLU A 64 -3.08 1.61 -7.25
C GLU A 64 -2.67 2.32 -8.55
N ALA A 65 -2.48 1.58 -9.64
CA ALA A 65 -2.24 2.16 -10.96
C ALA A 65 -3.41 3.09 -11.37
N HIS A 66 -4.65 2.68 -11.11
CA HIS A 66 -5.83 3.51 -11.36
C HIS A 66 -5.86 4.75 -10.45
N ALA A 67 -5.51 4.61 -9.16
CA ALA A 67 -5.42 5.74 -8.24
C ALA A 67 -4.36 6.76 -8.67
N ILE A 68 -3.18 6.29 -9.08
CA ILE A 68 -2.09 7.13 -9.61
C ILE A 68 -2.55 7.86 -10.88
N LEU A 69 -3.09 7.13 -11.86
CA LEU A 69 -3.59 7.73 -13.10
C LEU A 69 -4.70 8.76 -12.83
N HIS A 70 -5.68 8.39 -12.01
CA HIS A 70 -6.76 9.28 -11.62
C HIS A 70 -6.23 10.54 -10.90
N SER A 71 -5.25 10.39 -10.01
CA SER A 71 -4.61 11.53 -9.34
C SER A 71 -3.87 12.45 -10.30
N PHE A 72 -3.17 11.88 -11.30
CA PHE A 72 -2.44 12.61 -12.32
C PHE A 72 -3.41 13.41 -13.22
N TYR A 73 -4.47 12.79 -13.71
CA TYR A 73 -5.49 13.48 -14.51
C TYR A 73 -6.26 14.52 -13.70
N LYS A 74 -6.54 14.26 -12.43
CA LYS A 74 -7.15 15.26 -11.54
C LYS A 74 -6.23 16.45 -11.33
N ARG A 75 -4.92 16.21 -11.15
CA ARG A 75 -3.91 17.27 -11.01
C ARG A 75 -3.82 18.14 -12.26
N ASN A 76 -3.75 17.52 -13.45
CA ASN A 76 -3.67 18.22 -14.73
C ASN A 76 -4.96 18.99 -15.10
N LYS A 77 -6.13 18.56 -14.61
CA LYS A 77 -7.39 19.30 -14.75
C LYS A 77 -7.57 20.43 -13.72
N SER A 78 -6.61 20.59 -12.79
CA SER A 78 -6.76 21.45 -11.62
C SER A 78 -5.69 22.53 -11.46
N ASP A 79 -5.03 22.90 -12.56
CA ASP A 79 -4.56 24.28 -12.69
C ASP A 79 -5.79 25.18 -12.75
N GLU A 80 -6.34 25.50 -11.57
CA GLU A 80 -7.03 26.74 -11.20
C GLU A 80 -7.57 26.62 -9.75
N CYS A 81 -6.68 26.87 -8.79
CA CYS A 81 -6.93 27.49 -7.48
C CYS A 81 -7.76 26.75 -6.39
N LYS A 82 -8.64 25.78 -6.71
CA LYS A 82 -9.53 25.15 -5.70
C LYS A 82 -9.04 23.82 -5.11
N THR A 83 -8.13 23.12 -5.78
CA THR A 83 -7.70 21.75 -5.40
C THR A 83 -6.61 21.71 -4.35
N GLU A 84 -5.72 22.69 -4.31
CA GLU A 84 -4.60 22.70 -3.36
C GLU A 84 -5.09 22.84 -1.91
N LYS A 85 -6.06 23.73 -1.65
CA LYS A 85 -6.70 23.85 -0.33
C LYS A 85 -7.36 22.53 0.10
N ALA A 86 -8.07 21.87 -0.81
CA ALA A 86 -8.69 20.58 -0.52
C ALA A 86 -7.66 19.47 -0.27
N ALA A 87 -6.51 19.49 -0.96
CA ALA A 87 -5.43 18.54 -0.76
C ALA A 87 -4.74 18.72 0.60
N ILE A 88 -4.52 19.97 1.03
CA ILE A 88 -4.00 20.30 2.36
C ILE A 88 -4.97 19.83 3.45
N ILE A 89 -6.26 20.14 3.32
CA ILE A 89 -7.30 19.71 4.27
C ILE A 89 -7.38 18.18 4.34
N SER A 90 -7.35 17.49 3.19
CA SER A 90 -7.40 16.02 3.14
C SER A 90 -6.18 15.38 3.79
N THR A 91 -5.01 15.97 3.60
CA THR A 91 -3.75 15.49 4.18
C THR A 91 -3.75 15.68 5.70
N ALA A 92 -4.18 16.83 6.20
CA ALA A 92 -4.33 17.09 7.63
C ALA A 92 -5.35 16.12 8.27
N ALA A 93 -6.50 15.91 7.62
CA ALA A 93 -7.50 14.95 8.10
C ALA A 93 -6.95 13.53 8.19
N ARG A 94 -6.12 13.10 7.22
CA ARG A 94 -5.46 11.80 7.25
C ARG A 94 -4.47 11.67 8.41
N PHE A 95 -3.68 12.71 8.71
CA PHE A 95 -2.77 12.70 9.86
C PHE A 95 -3.53 12.60 11.18
N ILE A 96 -4.57 13.42 11.37
CA ILE A 96 -5.42 13.38 12.57
C ILE A 96 -6.05 11.99 12.76
N LEU A 97 -6.55 11.38 11.67
CA LEU A 97 -7.13 10.04 11.73
C LEU A 97 -6.10 8.98 12.13
N ASN A 98 -4.88 9.08 11.59
CA ASN A 98 -3.81 8.17 11.92
C ASN A 98 -3.36 8.33 13.38
N ASP A 99 -3.28 9.56 13.89
CA ASP A 99 -2.99 9.83 15.30
C ASP A 99 -4.06 9.23 16.22
N ILE A 100 -5.35 9.35 15.87
CA ILE A 100 -6.45 8.74 16.62
C ILE A 100 -6.35 7.21 16.60
N LYS A 101 -5.98 6.61 15.47
CA LYS A 101 -5.82 5.16 15.32
C LYS A 101 -4.59 4.62 16.05
N ALA A 102 -3.50 5.38 16.05
CA ALA A 102 -2.24 5.05 16.70
C ALA A 102 -2.30 5.30 18.22
N LYS A 103 -3.26 6.10 18.69
CA LYS A 103 -3.51 6.27 20.12
C LYS A 103 -3.91 4.92 20.70
N ASP A 104 -3.05 4.42 21.58
CA ASP A 104 -3.21 3.15 22.27
C ASP A 104 -4.59 3.10 22.91
N LYS A 105 -5.44 2.19 22.40
CA LYS A 105 -6.76 1.96 22.95
C LYS A 105 -6.55 1.08 24.18
N GLY A 106 -6.10 1.70 25.27
CA GLY A 106 -5.96 1.08 26.58
C GLY A 106 -7.27 0.42 26.99
N LYS A 107 -7.44 -0.84 26.59
CA LYS A 107 -8.52 -1.73 26.94
C LYS A 107 -7.88 -3.04 27.35
N ASN A 108 -7.34 -3.04 28.57
CA ASN A 108 -7.24 -4.27 29.34
C ASN A 108 -7.96 -4.22 30.69
N THR A 109 -8.83 -3.23 30.91
CA THR A 109 -9.80 -3.30 32.00
C THR A 109 -11.13 -2.71 31.54
N TYR A 110 -12.10 -3.58 31.27
CA TYR A 110 -13.51 -3.19 31.27
C TYR A 110 -13.89 -2.96 32.73
N PRO A 111 -14.41 -1.79 33.13
CA PRO A 111 -14.77 -1.55 34.53
C PRO A 111 -15.80 -2.61 34.94
N GLN A 112 -15.49 -3.36 35.98
CA GLN A 112 -16.47 -4.29 36.53
C GLN A 112 -17.58 -3.46 37.19
N ALA A 113 -18.79 -4.02 37.18
CA ALA A 113 -20.02 -3.35 37.57
C ALA A 113 -20.02 -2.55 38.90
N PRO A 114 -19.24 -2.85 39.96
CA PRO A 114 -19.34 -2.07 41.20
C PRO A 114 -18.76 -0.64 41.13
N GLU A 115 -18.01 -0.26 40.09
CA GLU A 115 -17.44 1.11 39.99
C GLU A 115 -18.39 2.16 39.39
N ILE A 116 -19.61 1.75 38.97
CA ILE A 116 -20.59 2.63 38.32
C ILE A 116 -21.55 3.28 39.35
N THR A 117 -21.42 2.91 40.62
CA THR A 117 -22.21 3.46 41.74
C THR A 117 -21.28 3.99 42.83
N SER A 118 -20.80 5.22 42.65
CA SER A 118 -20.40 6.15 43.72
C SER A 118 -20.53 7.58 43.21
#